data_AF-A0A9P6DG62-F1
#
_entry.id   AF-A0A9P6DG62-F1
#
_cell.length_a   1.000
_cell.length_b   1.000
_cell.length_c   1.000
_cell.angle_alpha   90.00
_cell.angle_beta   90.00
_cell.angle_gamma   90.00
#
_symmetry.space_group_name_H-M   'P 1'
#
loop_
_entity.id
_entity.type
_entity.pdbx_description
1 polymer ?
#
loop_
_entity_poly.entity_id
_entity_poly.type
_entity_poly.pdbx_seq_one_letter_code
_entity_poly.pdbx_strand_id
1 'polypeptide(L)'
;MLSFSQRTSSATILVFVVGVAQGAAPPSLPPQSVFIDPLSFAVLGQNATFRDSAFDSGFNPSSTPTPFFQILDAGFLDILGPEPSFHEIASNPDFGFANEAPVYVPDTDEIFFSGSPFPGNTNVSNQVNRVSMSEVEDALRASNGSAVNVTVTPINLPSTVLSTNGGTGPFRGSLLFVGDGLGARPPAVTLVNPRPPHNATVLLDNYFGRQFNSLNDVKIHPTSGKIFFSDVSYGFALNIRPAPLMPNQVYRFDPDTRVVQMVLDGLVRPNGIAFTQDGRMAYVSDSGSLQDLSGTTALQTQPATIYAFDIDPVTERFINRRVLAYIDAGVPDGLQVDTNGNIYAATGDGVQVWTPAGTLLGKFFVGMRTANMVFAGFGRLVLLSETRLFLARVNAGNVNLEGR
;
A
#
# COMPACT_ATOMS: atom_id res chain seq x y z
N MET A 1 -54.54 11.21 22.23
CA MET A 1 -53.73 10.14 22.85
C MET A 1 -52.66 9.74 21.85
N LEU A 2 -51.43 10.23 22.04
CA LEU A 2 -50.17 9.72 21.47
C LEU A 2 -49.07 10.58 22.09
N SER A 3 -48.35 9.99 23.05
CA SER A 3 -47.32 10.64 23.85
C SER A 3 -45.98 10.58 23.10
N PHE A 4 -45.34 11.72 22.86
CA PHE A 4 -43.95 11.74 22.41
C PHE A 4 -43.03 11.62 23.62
N SER A 5 -42.43 10.43 23.78
CA SER A 5 -41.33 10.18 24.71
C SER A 5 -40.04 10.74 24.10
N GLN A 6 -39.58 11.91 24.55
CA GLN A 6 -38.21 12.36 24.31
C GLN A 6 -37.25 11.47 25.12
N ARG A 7 -36.48 10.62 24.43
CA ARG A 7 -35.28 10.01 25.01
C ARG A 7 -34.12 10.98 24.84
N THR A 8 -33.71 11.61 25.93
CA THR A 8 -32.43 12.30 26.03
C THR A 8 -31.32 11.24 26.09
N SER A 9 -30.57 11.10 25.00
CA SER A 9 -29.29 10.39 25.00
C SER A 9 -28.24 11.34 25.57
N SER A 10 -27.77 11.05 26.79
CA SER A 10 -26.59 11.71 27.34
C SER A 10 -25.36 11.18 26.62
N ALA A 11 -24.89 11.91 25.61
CA ALA A 11 -23.56 11.72 25.05
C ALA A 11 -22.54 12.31 26.05
N THR A 12 -21.84 11.44 26.78
CA THR A 12 -20.65 11.84 27.53
C THR A 12 -19.55 12.18 26.53
N ILE A 13 -19.45 13.46 26.16
CA ILE A 13 -18.30 14.00 25.44
C ILE A 13 -17.16 14.02 26.45
N LEU A 14 -16.24 13.05 26.37
CA LEU A 14 -14.96 13.13 27.07
C LEU A 14 -14.11 14.14 26.30
N VAL A 15 -14.25 15.43 26.64
CA VAL A 15 -13.30 16.44 26.22
C VAL A 15 -12.02 16.17 27.00
N PHE A 16 -10.99 15.61 26.36
CA PHE A 16 -9.64 15.75 26.85
C PHE A 16 -9.25 17.23 26.71
N VAL A 17 -9.62 18.01 27.72
CA VAL A 17 -8.88 19.23 28.01
C VAL A 17 -7.52 18.71 28.45
N VAL A 18 -6.50 18.87 27.61
CA VAL A 18 -5.11 18.82 28.07
C VAL A 18 -4.94 20.02 28.99
N GLY A 19 -5.41 19.87 30.22
CA GLY A 19 -4.94 20.67 31.31
C GLY A 19 -3.46 20.37 31.41
N VAL A 20 -2.64 21.39 31.24
CA VAL A 20 -1.23 21.33 31.59
C VAL A 20 -1.18 21.14 33.11
N ALA A 21 -1.35 19.90 33.55
CA ALA A 21 -0.94 19.47 34.86
C ALA A 21 0.58 19.56 34.86
N GLN A 22 1.10 20.67 35.38
CA GLN A 22 2.51 20.76 35.75
C GLN A 22 2.81 19.58 36.68
N GLY A 23 3.57 18.59 36.20
CA GLY A 23 4.14 17.56 37.07
C GLY A 23 4.22 16.12 36.52
N ALA A 24 3.57 15.78 35.40
CA ALA A 24 3.80 14.47 34.77
C ALA A 24 4.85 14.61 33.66
N ALA A 25 5.93 13.83 33.72
CA ALA A 25 6.82 13.68 32.56
C ALA A 25 5.97 13.20 31.37
N PRO A 26 6.21 13.71 30.14
CA PRO A 26 5.58 13.15 28.96
C PRO A 26 5.82 11.63 28.96
N PRO A 27 4.85 10.79 28.57
CA PRO A 27 5.10 9.37 28.43
C PRO A 27 6.34 9.19 27.54
N SER A 28 7.29 8.38 28.00
CA SER A 28 8.47 8.06 27.21
C SER A 28 8.01 7.49 25.88
N LEU A 29 8.41 8.12 24.77
CA LEU A 29 8.09 7.60 23.45
C LEU A 29 8.75 6.22 23.29
N PRO A 30 8.11 5.30 22.55
CA PRO A 30 8.72 4.02 22.22
C PRO A 30 10.07 4.21 21.49
N PRO A 31 10.95 3.20 21.49
CA PRO A 31 12.19 3.25 20.73
C PRO A 31 12.01 3.69 19.28
N GLN A 32 13.03 4.36 18.72
CA GLN A 32 13.04 4.85 17.34
C GLN A 32 11.88 5.79 16.98
N SER A 33 11.20 6.39 17.96
CA SER A 33 10.03 7.23 17.72
C SER A 33 10.32 8.70 17.98
N VAL A 34 9.73 9.56 17.16
CA VAL A 34 9.76 11.02 17.32
C VAL A 34 8.36 11.58 17.17
N PHE A 35 7.91 12.33 18.16
CA PHE A 35 6.65 13.06 18.09
C PHE A 35 6.85 14.40 17.39
N ILE A 36 6.07 14.64 16.34
CA ILE A 36 6.03 15.91 15.61
C ILE A 36 4.74 16.61 15.97
N ASP A 37 4.82 17.66 16.79
CA ASP A 37 3.66 18.44 17.21
C ASP A 37 3.03 19.15 15.99
N PRO A 38 1.76 18.87 15.63
CA PRO A 38 1.06 19.57 14.56
C PRO A 38 1.05 21.09 14.70
N LEU A 39 1.06 21.61 15.94
CA LEU A 39 1.12 23.05 16.18
C LEU A 39 2.44 23.67 15.74
N SER A 40 3.53 22.90 15.71
CA SER A 40 4.86 23.39 15.32
C SER A 40 4.98 23.73 13.83
N PHE A 41 4.12 23.15 12.98
CA PHE A 41 4.12 23.38 11.54
C PHE A 41 2.78 23.91 11.00
N ALA A 42 1.77 24.09 11.86
CA ALA A 42 0.52 24.76 11.50
C ALA A 42 0.74 26.24 11.10
N VAL A 43 1.75 26.89 11.69
CA VAL A 43 2.13 28.28 11.37
C VAL A 43 3.65 28.38 11.25
N LEU A 44 4.17 28.42 10.01
CA LEU A 44 5.61 28.50 9.76
C LEU A 44 6.18 29.93 9.90
N GLY A 45 5.37 30.95 9.61
CA GLY A 45 5.77 32.36 9.69
C GLY A 45 6.47 32.88 8.42
N GLN A 46 6.70 34.20 8.39
CA GLN A 46 7.12 34.92 7.18
C GLN A 46 8.52 34.54 6.66
N ASN A 47 9.41 34.06 7.53
CA ASN A 47 10.80 33.74 7.20
C ASN A 47 11.07 32.23 7.08
N ALA A 48 10.02 31.41 7.09
CA ALA A 48 10.19 29.97 6.95
C ALA A 48 10.41 29.56 5.49
N THR A 49 11.11 28.44 5.32
CA THR A 49 11.22 27.75 4.04
C THR A 49 10.01 26.86 3.85
N PHE A 50 9.23 27.13 2.81
CA PHE A 50 8.11 26.27 2.42
C PHE A 50 8.62 25.07 1.61
N ARG A 51 7.94 23.93 1.73
CA ARG A 51 8.15 22.80 0.81
C ARG A 51 7.45 23.14 -0.51
N ASP A 52 8.22 23.45 -1.53
CA ASP A 52 7.69 23.77 -2.87
C ASP A 52 7.29 22.51 -3.67
N SER A 53 7.76 21.34 -3.23
CA SER A 53 7.50 20.06 -3.87
C SER A 53 7.31 18.93 -2.87
N ALA A 54 6.19 18.22 -3.01
CA ALA A 54 5.93 16.97 -2.31
C ALA A 54 6.75 15.80 -2.87
N PHE A 55 7.40 15.96 -4.03
CA PHE A 55 8.19 14.91 -4.70
C PHE A 55 9.69 15.03 -4.43
N ASP A 56 10.20 16.25 -4.23
CA ASP A 56 11.65 16.47 -4.09
C ASP A 56 12.14 16.30 -2.65
N SER A 57 11.25 16.47 -1.66
CA SER A 57 11.58 16.36 -0.25
C SER A 57 10.44 15.76 0.56
N GLY A 58 10.75 14.75 1.38
CA GLY A 58 9.83 14.21 2.38
C GLY A 58 9.61 15.16 3.56
N PHE A 59 8.65 14.84 4.42
CA PHE A 59 8.36 15.64 5.61
C PHE A 59 9.09 15.12 6.85
N ASN A 60 10.27 15.68 7.12
CA ASN A 60 11.06 15.34 8.31
C ASN A 60 11.56 16.60 9.05
N PRO A 61 10.66 17.33 9.73
CA PRO A 61 11.03 18.57 10.42
C PRO A 61 11.97 18.34 11.63
N SER A 62 12.06 17.12 12.15
CA SER A 62 12.98 16.76 13.24
C SER A 62 14.40 16.42 12.76
N SER A 63 14.62 16.31 11.44
CA SER A 63 15.88 15.85 10.84
C SER A 63 16.38 14.52 11.41
N THR A 64 15.46 13.67 11.86
CA THR A 64 15.79 12.39 12.48
C THR A 64 16.33 11.42 11.42
N PRO A 65 17.45 10.71 11.68
CA PRO A 65 17.95 9.69 10.76
C PRO A 65 16.96 8.55 10.55
N THR A 66 16.92 8.03 9.33
CA THR A 66 16.06 6.91 8.91
C THR A 66 16.69 5.56 9.25
N PRO A 67 15.89 4.49 9.45
CA PRO A 67 14.43 4.51 9.54
C PRO A 67 13.93 4.87 10.96
N PHE A 68 12.78 5.53 11.07
CA PHE A 68 12.18 5.88 12.36
C PHE A 68 10.64 5.98 12.29
N PHE A 69 9.99 5.95 13.45
CA PHE A 69 8.54 6.17 13.57
C PHE A 69 8.27 7.66 13.81
N GLN A 70 7.61 8.30 12.86
CA GLN A 70 7.17 9.69 12.99
C GLN A 70 5.74 9.70 13.53
N ILE A 71 5.55 10.14 14.77
CA ILE A 71 4.23 10.20 15.41
C ILE A 71 3.63 11.61 15.21
N LEU A 72 2.41 11.69 14.69
CA LEU A 72 1.65 12.94 14.56
C LEU A 72 0.41 12.98 15.46
N ASP A 73 -0.14 11.81 15.81
CA ASP A 73 -1.25 11.64 16.73
C ASP A 73 -0.96 10.51 17.73
N ALA A 74 -1.43 10.65 18.97
CA ALA A 74 -1.20 9.67 20.02
C ALA A 74 -1.78 8.27 19.70
N GLY A 75 -2.81 8.18 18.86
CA GLY A 75 -3.37 6.91 18.39
C GLY A 75 -2.36 6.04 17.63
N PHE A 76 -1.25 6.61 17.12
CA PHE A 76 -0.20 5.79 16.51
C PHE A 76 0.52 4.90 17.54
N LEU A 77 0.52 5.28 18.83
CA LEU A 77 1.13 4.48 19.89
C LEU A 77 0.45 3.12 20.07
N ASP A 78 -0.85 3.02 19.78
CA ASP A 78 -1.58 1.75 19.83
C ASP A 78 -1.11 0.78 18.74
N ILE A 79 -0.77 1.32 17.57
CA ILE A 79 -0.20 0.57 16.45
C ILE A 79 1.25 0.17 16.76
N LEU A 80 2.05 1.08 17.30
CA LEU A 80 3.46 0.77 17.60
C LEU A 80 3.60 -0.25 18.72
N GLY A 81 2.78 -0.15 19.77
CA GLY A 81 2.96 -0.90 21.00
C GLY A 81 4.15 -0.39 21.82
N PRO A 82 4.51 -1.09 22.91
CA PRO A 82 5.53 -0.61 23.85
C PRO A 82 6.98 -0.77 23.36
N GLU A 83 7.25 -1.78 22.53
CA GLU A 83 8.61 -2.14 22.09
C GLU A 83 8.66 -2.36 20.55
N PRO A 84 8.28 -1.35 19.75
CA PRO A 84 8.41 -1.43 18.31
C PRO A 84 9.89 -1.45 17.90
N SER A 85 10.16 -1.92 16.69
CA SER A 85 11.49 -1.85 16.10
C SER A 85 11.40 -1.66 14.59
N PHE A 86 12.38 -0.99 13.98
CA PHE A 86 12.35 -0.68 12.55
C PHE A 86 13.74 -0.80 11.93
N HIS A 87 13.90 -1.72 10.98
CA HIS A 87 15.21 -2.08 10.44
C HIS A 87 15.19 -2.20 8.93
N GLU A 88 16.28 -1.77 8.28
CA GLU A 88 16.62 -2.23 6.95
C GLU A 88 17.01 -3.71 7.03
N ILE A 89 16.42 -4.53 6.17
CA ILE A 89 16.63 -5.99 6.17
C ILE A 89 17.30 -6.51 4.90
N ALA A 90 17.24 -5.75 3.80
CA ALA A 90 17.96 -6.05 2.57
C ALA A 90 18.21 -4.76 1.77
N SER A 91 19.33 -4.69 1.08
CA SER A 91 19.63 -3.59 0.17
C SER A 91 20.52 -4.00 -1.01
N ASN A 92 20.26 -3.35 -2.14
CA ASN A 92 21.05 -3.45 -3.36
C ASN A 92 21.03 -2.07 -4.04
N PRO A 93 22.12 -1.30 -3.98
CA PRO A 93 22.15 0.06 -4.51
C PRO A 93 22.08 0.11 -6.06
N ASP A 94 22.37 -0.99 -6.74
CA ASP A 94 22.51 -1.01 -8.20
C ASP A 94 21.22 -1.39 -8.92
N PHE A 95 20.24 -1.94 -8.20
CA PHE A 95 19.01 -2.46 -8.79
C PHE A 95 17.80 -2.32 -7.85
N GLY A 96 16.69 -1.79 -8.37
CA GLY A 96 15.41 -1.75 -7.67
C GLY A 96 14.78 -3.15 -7.59
N PHE A 97 15.22 -3.97 -6.64
CA PHE A 97 14.72 -5.34 -6.50
C PHE A 97 13.40 -5.44 -5.72
N ALA A 98 13.03 -4.39 -4.98
CA ALA A 98 11.89 -4.32 -4.07
C ALA A 98 10.96 -3.18 -4.46
N ASN A 99 10.21 -3.35 -5.54
CA ASN A 99 9.32 -2.33 -6.08
C ASN A 99 7.88 -2.56 -5.63
N GLU A 100 7.29 -3.72 -5.93
CA GLU A 100 5.83 -3.85 -6.01
C GLU A 100 5.31 -5.26 -5.67
N ALA A 101 4.00 -5.49 -5.76
CA ALA A 101 3.32 -6.78 -5.62
C ALA A 101 3.65 -7.61 -4.35
N PRO A 102 3.76 -7.03 -3.14
CA PRO A 102 4.14 -7.80 -1.96
C PRO A 102 3.02 -8.76 -1.51
N VAL A 103 3.31 -10.05 -1.48
CA VAL A 103 2.40 -11.11 -1.02
C VAL A 103 3.10 -11.95 0.05
N TYR A 104 2.49 -12.07 1.21
CA TYR A 104 2.96 -12.95 2.28
C TYR A 104 2.31 -14.33 2.17
N VAL A 105 3.11 -15.40 2.29
CA VAL A 105 2.66 -16.79 2.28
C VAL A 105 2.91 -17.41 3.67
N PRO A 106 1.86 -17.53 4.51
CA PRO A 106 2.02 -18.02 5.89
C PRO A 106 2.63 -19.42 5.98
N ASP A 107 2.25 -20.31 5.06
CA ASP A 107 2.69 -21.72 5.05
C ASP A 107 4.21 -21.90 4.92
N THR A 108 4.92 -20.93 4.34
CA THR A 108 6.38 -20.96 4.19
C THR A 108 7.08 -19.84 4.95
N ASP A 109 6.32 -18.96 5.60
CA ASP A 109 6.80 -17.72 6.20
C ASP A 109 7.65 -16.87 5.24
N GLU A 110 7.26 -16.83 3.96
CA GLU A 110 7.96 -16.08 2.92
C GLU A 110 7.11 -14.91 2.42
N ILE A 111 7.78 -13.82 2.04
CA ILE A 111 7.19 -12.77 1.21
C ILE A 111 7.67 -12.93 -0.23
N PHE A 112 6.79 -12.64 -1.18
CA PHE A 112 7.05 -12.57 -2.61
C PHE A 112 6.77 -11.14 -3.08
N PHE A 113 7.55 -10.61 -4.01
CA PHE A 113 7.39 -9.25 -4.50
C PHE A 113 8.12 -9.05 -5.83
N SER A 114 7.70 -8.07 -6.62
CA SER A 114 8.36 -7.72 -7.88
C SER A 114 9.42 -6.63 -7.70
N GLY A 115 10.49 -6.74 -8.47
CA GLY A 115 11.43 -5.65 -8.71
C GLY A 115 10.89 -4.64 -9.73
N SER A 116 11.63 -3.56 -9.91
CA SER A 116 11.26 -2.47 -10.82
C SER A 116 11.16 -3.00 -12.26
N PRO A 117 10.25 -2.44 -13.07
CA PRO A 117 10.20 -2.73 -14.49
C PRO A 117 11.49 -2.30 -15.19
N PHE A 118 11.62 -2.67 -16.47
CA PHE A 118 12.68 -2.17 -17.35
C PHE A 118 12.05 -1.18 -18.36
N PRO A 119 11.95 0.13 -18.03
CA PRO A 119 11.26 1.10 -18.87
C PRO A 119 11.83 1.12 -20.30
N GLY A 120 10.94 1.21 -21.29
CA GLY A 120 11.28 1.19 -22.70
C GLY A 120 11.74 -0.17 -23.26
N ASN A 121 11.86 -1.22 -22.44
CA ASN A 121 12.22 -2.55 -22.91
C ASN A 121 11.01 -3.49 -22.96
N THR A 122 10.43 -3.66 -24.14
CA THR A 122 9.25 -4.51 -24.36
C THR A 122 9.57 -6.01 -24.53
N ASN A 123 10.81 -6.43 -24.28
CA ASN A 123 11.22 -7.83 -24.44
C ASN A 123 11.46 -8.53 -23.11
N VAL A 124 11.73 -7.78 -22.04
CA VAL A 124 12.16 -8.32 -20.75
C VAL A 124 11.12 -7.99 -19.68
N SER A 125 10.58 -9.03 -19.03
CA SER A 125 9.75 -8.88 -17.83
C SER A 125 10.61 -8.53 -16.63
N ASN A 126 10.05 -7.83 -15.65
CA ASN A 126 10.70 -7.68 -14.36
C ASN A 126 10.86 -9.02 -13.64
N GLN A 127 11.72 -8.99 -12.63
CA GLN A 127 12.02 -10.12 -11.77
C GLN A 127 11.06 -10.15 -10.58
N VAL A 128 10.55 -11.34 -10.24
CA VAL A 128 9.87 -11.58 -8.97
C VAL A 128 10.86 -12.24 -8.03
N ASN A 129 10.84 -11.79 -6.78
CA ASN A 129 11.75 -12.12 -5.72
C ASN A 129 11.00 -12.71 -4.54
N ARG A 130 11.72 -13.42 -3.67
CA ARG A 130 11.23 -13.87 -2.38
C ARG A 130 12.26 -13.69 -1.28
N VAL A 131 11.76 -13.54 -0.04
CA VAL A 131 12.55 -13.47 1.19
C VAL A 131 11.88 -14.32 2.27
N SER A 132 12.67 -15.08 3.02
CA SER A 132 12.22 -15.81 4.20
C SER A 132 12.18 -14.89 5.42
N MET A 133 11.01 -14.76 6.04
CA MET A 133 10.87 -13.94 7.25
C MET A 133 11.53 -14.60 8.46
N SER A 134 11.60 -15.92 8.52
CA SER A 134 12.33 -16.59 9.60
C SER A 134 13.83 -16.30 9.54
N GLU A 135 14.41 -16.28 8.33
CA GLU A 135 15.83 -15.94 8.14
C GLU A 135 16.11 -14.46 8.48
N VAL A 136 15.18 -13.56 8.13
CA VAL A 136 15.23 -12.15 8.56
C VAL A 136 15.27 -12.05 10.09
N GLU A 137 14.40 -12.79 10.78
CA GLU A 137 14.33 -12.73 12.23
C GLU A 137 15.55 -13.34 12.91
N ASP A 138 16.11 -14.41 12.36
CA ASP A 138 17.39 -14.97 12.81
C ASP A 138 18.54 -13.97 12.64
N ALA A 139 18.62 -13.32 11.47
CA ALA A 139 19.65 -12.32 11.19
C ALA A 139 19.54 -11.12 12.13
N LEU A 140 18.33 -10.59 12.35
CA LEU A 140 18.10 -9.48 13.28
C LEU A 140 18.42 -9.85 14.73
N ARG A 141 18.10 -11.07 15.17
CA ARG A 141 18.51 -11.55 16.51
C ARG A 141 20.03 -11.62 16.63
N ALA A 142 20.72 -12.13 15.61
CA ALA A 142 22.17 -12.21 15.60
C ALA A 142 22.86 -10.83 15.54
N SER A 143 22.22 -9.83 14.92
CA SER A 143 22.72 -8.46 14.82
C SER A 143 22.34 -7.56 16.00
N ASN A 144 21.67 -8.11 17.02
CA ASN A 144 21.05 -7.35 18.11
C ASN A 144 20.12 -6.22 17.61
N GLY A 145 19.34 -6.48 16.56
CA GLY A 145 18.43 -5.49 15.97
C GLY A 145 19.14 -4.38 15.21
N SER A 146 20.36 -4.61 14.73
CA SER A 146 20.99 -3.70 13.75
C SER A 146 20.51 -4.03 12.34
N ALA A 147 20.68 -3.10 11.40
CA ALA A 147 20.42 -3.36 9.98
C ALA A 147 21.16 -4.62 9.50
N VAL A 148 20.48 -5.40 8.66
CA VAL A 148 21.01 -6.64 8.06
C VAL A 148 20.82 -6.60 6.55
N ASN A 149 21.51 -7.48 5.84
CA ASN A 149 21.31 -7.68 4.41
C ASN A 149 21.08 -9.16 4.12
N VAL A 150 19.81 -9.60 4.24
CA VAL A 150 19.45 -10.99 3.98
C VAL A 150 19.45 -11.31 2.49
N THR A 151 19.50 -12.60 2.17
CA THR A 151 19.46 -13.04 0.78
C THR A 151 18.07 -12.84 0.20
N VAL A 152 17.99 -12.07 -0.88
CA VAL A 152 16.79 -11.96 -1.72
C VAL A 152 16.94 -12.95 -2.86
N THR A 153 16.00 -13.88 -2.98
CA THR A 153 16.09 -14.95 -3.98
C THR A 153 15.14 -14.66 -5.15
N PRO A 154 15.64 -14.52 -6.38
CA PRO A 154 14.77 -14.40 -7.54
C PRO A 154 14.08 -15.74 -7.83
N ILE A 155 12.82 -15.68 -8.24
CA ILE A 155 12.06 -16.85 -8.70
C ILE A 155 11.91 -16.84 -10.21
N ASN A 156 12.00 -18.02 -10.81
CA ASN A 156 11.77 -18.20 -12.24
C ASN A 156 10.28 -18.37 -12.48
N LEU A 157 9.69 -17.43 -13.23
CA LEU A 157 8.28 -17.49 -13.61
C LEU A 157 8.13 -17.89 -15.09
N PRO A 158 7.05 -18.59 -15.46
CA PRO A 158 6.73 -18.86 -16.86
C PRO A 158 6.57 -17.55 -17.65
N SER A 159 6.84 -17.60 -18.96
CA SER A 159 6.74 -16.45 -19.87
C SER A 159 5.31 -15.89 -20.05
N THR A 160 4.32 -16.54 -19.45
CA THR A 160 2.94 -16.06 -19.35
C THR A 160 2.73 -15.04 -18.23
N VAL A 161 3.61 -15.02 -17.21
CA VAL A 161 3.61 -13.96 -16.18
C VAL A 161 4.51 -12.83 -16.67
N LEU A 162 3.92 -11.66 -16.90
CA LEU A 162 4.59 -10.55 -17.56
C LEU A 162 4.49 -9.28 -16.72
N SER A 163 5.63 -8.66 -16.46
CA SER A 163 5.76 -7.35 -15.80
C SER A 163 4.87 -7.26 -14.56
N THR A 164 5.12 -8.16 -13.58
CA THR A 164 4.32 -8.25 -12.35
C THR A 164 4.33 -6.91 -11.64
N ASN A 165 3.16 -6.38 -11.30
CA ASN A 165 3.00 -5.07 -10.69
C ASN A 165 2.17 -5.17 -9.41
N GLY A 166 0.99 -5.78 -9.47
CA GLY A 166 0.14 -5.97 -8.30
C GLY A 166 0.17 -7.40 -7.81
N GLY A 167 0.01 -7.58 -6.51
CA GLY A 167 0.02 -8.89 -5.87
C GLY A 167 -0.87 -8.97 -4.65
N THR A 168 -1.61 -10.07 -4.53
CA THR A 168 -2.37 -10.38 -3.32
C THR A 168 -2.49 -11.90 -3.11
N GLY A 169 -2.97 -12.29 -1.94
CA GLY A 169 -3.20 -13.68 -1.58
C GLY A 169 -2.53 -14.10 -0.27
N PRO A 170 -2.39 -15.42 -0.04
CA PRO A 170 -2.71 -16.49 -1.01
C PRO A 170 -4.20 -16.56 -1.39
N PHE A 171 -4.50 -16.76 -2.67
CA PHE A 171 -5.84 -17.08 -3.16
C PHE A 171 -5.90 -18.57 -3.51
N ARG A 172 -6.68 -19.35 -2.76
CA ARG A 172 -6.77 -20.82 -2.93
C ARG A 172 -5.37 -21.47 -2.96
N GLY A 173 -4.46 -21.00 -2.09
CA GLY A 173 -3.08 -21.49 -1.97
C GLY A 173 -2.09 -20.99 -3.04
N SER A 174 -2.51 -20.09 -3.92
CA SER A 174 -1.66 -19.50 -4.97
C SER A 174 -1.39 -18.02 -4.72
N LEU A 175 -0.27 -17.50 -5.19
CA LEU A 175 -0.07 -16.07 -5.37
C LEU A 175 -1.03 -15.59 -6.48
N LEU A 176 -1.71 -14.47 -6.28
CA LEU A 176 -2.52 -13.82 -7.32
C LEU A 176 -1.77 -12.56 -7.77
N PHE A 177 -1.26 -12.59 -9.00
CA PHE A 177 -0.55 -11.46 -9.59
C PHE A 177 -1.35 -10.81 -10.70
N VAL A 178 -1.16 -9.50 -10.83
CA VAL A 178 -1.47 -8.75 -12.05
C VAL A 178 -0.19 -8.09 -12.56
N GLY A 179 -0.17 -7.74 -13.84
CA GLY A 179 1.01 -7.10 -14.42
C GLY A 179 0.68 -6.24 -15.62
N ASP A 180 1.65 -5.41 -16.01
CA ASP A 180 1.48 -4.37 -17.03
C ASP A 180 1.29 -4.94 -18.44
N GLY A 181 1.59 -6.24 -18.65
CA GLY A 181 1.81 -6.79 -19.97
C GLY A 181 3.17 -6.35 -20.54
N LEU A 182 3.42 -6.66 -21.82
CA LEU A 182 4.75 -6.41 -22.40
C LEU A 182 4.73 -6.33 -23.94
N GLY A 183 4.85 -5.13 -24.49
CA GLY A 183 4.67 -4.87 -25.92
C GLY A 183 3.27 -5.26 -26.38
N ALA A 184 3.15 -6.09 -27.42
CA ALA A 184 1.85 -6.60 -27.87
C ALA A 184 1.24 -7.66 -26.94
N ARG A 185 2.00 -8.23 -25.99
CA ARG A 185 1.51 -9.26 -25.07
C ARG A 185 0.63 -8.65 -23.98
N PRO A 186 -0.52 -9.27 -23.69
CA PRO A 186 -1.57 -8.66 -22.87
C PRO A 186 -1.18 -8.60 -21.38
N PRO A 187 -1.67 -7.60 -20.63
CA PRO A 187 -1.79 -7.63 -19.18
C PRO A 187 -2.69 -8.80 -18.76
N ALA A 188 -2.45 -9.39 -17.59
CA ALA A 188 -3.24 -10.53 -17.14
C ALA A 188 -3.36 -10.63 -15.61
N VAL A 189 -4.50 -11.18 -15.16
CA VAL A 189 -4.67 -11.73 -13.80
C VAL A 189 -4.21 -13.18 -13.82
N THR A 190 -3.22 -13.53 -13.01
CA THR A 190 -2.53 -14.82 -13.06
C THR A 190 -2.38 -15.43 -11.67
N LEU A 191 -2.71 -16.72 -11.54
CA LEU A 191 -2.35 -17.51 -10.37
C LEU A 191 -0.95 -18.08 -10.55
N VAL A 192 -0.12 -18.00 -9.51
CA VAL A 192 1.22 -18.57 -9.49
C VAL A 192 1.39 -19.44 -8.25
N ASN A 193 1.89 -20.67 -8.42
CA ASN A 193 2.20 -21.53 -7.29
C ASN A 193 3.38 -20.91 -6.48
N PRO A 194 3.24 -20.67 -5.17
CA PRO A 194 4.33 -20.13 -4.35
C PRO A 194 5.52 -21.10 -4.24
N ARG A 195 5.33 -22.38 -4.55
CA ARG A 195 6.38 -23.41 -4.51
C ARG A 195 6.94 -23.68 -5.92
N PRO A 196 8.24 -24.02 -6.03
CA PRO A 196 8.82 -24.50 -7.27
C PRO A 196 8.01 -25.68 -7.85
N PRO A 197 7.81 -25.74 -9.18
CA PRO A 197 8.47 -24.91 -10.21
C PRO A 197 7.72 -23.60 -10.54
N HIS A 198 6.88 -23.07 -9.65
CA HIS A 198 6.13 -21.81 -9.84
C HIS A 198 5.21 -21.81 -11.07
N ASN A 199 4.50 -22.92 -11.29
CA ASN A 199 3.51 -23.04 -12.36
C ASN A 199 2.49 -21.89 -12.29
N ALA A 200 2.15 -21.35 -13.46
CA ALA A 200 1.26 -20.20 -13.58
C ALA A 200 0.00 -20.55 -14.41
N THR A 201 -1.12 -19.92 -14.09
CA THR A 201 -2.39 -20.04 -14.83
C THR A 201 -3.02 -18.67 -15.01
N VAL A 202 -3.16 -18.24 -16.26
CA VAL A 202 -3.85 -17.00 -16.62
C VAL A 202 -5.36 -17.18 -16.40
N LEU A 203 -5.96 -16.28 -15.63
CA LEU A 203 -7.39 -16.27 -15.36
C LEU A 203 -8.16 -15.28 -16.25
N LEU A 204 -7.55 -14.15 -16.59
CA LEU A 204 -8.17 -13.07 -17.34
C LEU A 204 -7.10 -12.22 -18.01
N ASP A 205 -7.29 -11.84 -19.28
CA ASP A 205 -6.35 -11.01 -20.05
C ASP A 205 -7.04 -9.96 -20.96
N ASN A 206 -8.36 -9.82 -20.88
CA ASN A 206 -9.13 -8.90 -21.71
C ASN A 206 -10.48 -8.52 -21.09
N TYR A 207 -11.09 -7.46 -21.61
CA TYR A 207 -12.45 -7.05 -21.33
C TYR A 207 -13.28 -7.05 -22.63
N PHE A 208 -14.13 -8.07 -22.81
CA PHE A 208 -14.90 -8.28 -24.05
C PHE A 208 -14.05 -8.26 -25.33
N GLY A 209 -12.86 -8.87 -25.28
CA GLY A 209 -11.88 -8.88 -26.38
C GLY A 209 -11.04 -7.61 -26.51
N ARG A 210 -11.34 -6.55 -25.74
CA ARG A 210 -10.50 -5.35 -25.65
C ARG A 210 -9.38 -5.57 -24.64
N GLN A 211 -8.20 -5.12 -24.99
CA GLN A 211 -7.03 -5.25 -24.13
C GLN A 211 -7.07 -4.21 -23.01
N PHE A 212 -6.81 -4.67 -21.77
CA PHE A 212 -6.49 -3.79 -20.65
C PHE A 212 -5.28 -2.91 -21.00
N ASN A 213 -5.20 -1.74 -20.38
CA ASN A 213 -4.09 -0.81 -20.59
C ASN A 213 -2.80 -1.42 -20.00
N SER A 214 -2.79 -1.55 -18.67
CA SER A 214 -1.77 -2.19 -17.84
C SER A 214 -2.35 -2.36 -16.44
N LEU A 215 -2.46 -3.59 -15.97
CA LEU A 215 -3.01 -3.87 -14.65
C LEU A 215 -1.99 -3.52 -13.58
N ASN A 216 -2.39 -2.68 -12.63
CA ASN A 216 -1.48 -2.11 -11.63
C ASN A 216 -1.61 -2.85 -10.29
N ASP A 217 -2.55 -2.51 -9.39
CA ASP A 217 -2.76 -3.28 -8.15
C ASP A 217 -3.99 -4.20 -8.19
N VAL A 218 -4.04 -5.18 -7.27
CA VAL A 218 -5.09 -6.20 -7.14
C VAL A 218 -5.39 -6.57 -5.69
N LYS A 219 -6.66 -6.78 -5.37
CA LYS A 219 -7.12 -7.23 -4.04
C LYS A 219 -8.24 -8.24 -4.13
N ILE A 220 -8.21 -9.24 -3.25
CA ILE A 220 -9.32 -10.17 -3.06
C ILE A 220 -10.31 -9.55 -2.08
N HIS A 221 -11.59 -9.54 -2.44
CA HIS A 221 -12.63 -9.08 -1.53
C HIS A 221 -12.84 -10.10 -0.40
N PRO A 222 -12.74 -9.69 0.88
CA PRO A 222 -12.57 -10.62 2.00
C PRO A 222 -13.79 -11.51 2.27
N THR A 223 -14.99 -11.10 1.85
CA THR A 223 -16.23 -11.85 2.11
C THR A 223 -16.78 -12.56 0.88
N SER A 224 -16.56 -12.03 -0.32
CA SER A 224 -17.08 -12.62 -1.56
C SER A 224 -16.05 -13.39 -2.37
N GLY A 225 -14.75 -13.25 -2.05
CA GLY A 225 -13.65 -13.92 -2.74
C GLY A 225 -13.42 -13.46 -4.18
N LYS A 226 -14.12 -12.42 -4.64
CA LYS A 226 -13.96 -11.86 -5.98
C LYS A 226 -12.72 -10.98 -6.05
N ILE A 227 -12.15 -10.86 -7.24
CA ILE A 227 -10.87 -10.18 -7.47
C ILE A 227 -11.15 -8.78 -7.99
N PHE A 228 -10.58 -7.75 -7.35
CA PHE A 228 -10.68 -6.35 -7.76
C PHE A 228 -9.31 -5.85 -8.18
N PHE A 229 -9.22 -5.13 -9.29
CA PHE A 229 -7.95 -4.64 -9.80
C PHE A 229 -8.10 -3.32 -10.54
N SER A 230 -7.05 -2.50 -10.49
CA SER A 230 -6.95 -1.24 -11.22
C SER A 230 -6.34 -1.48 -12.60
N ASP A 231 -6.97 -0.93 -13.64
CA ASP A 231 -6.40 -0.81 -14.99
C ASP A 231 -6.02 0.65 -15.26
N VAL A 232 -4.74 0.89 -15.51
CA VAL A 232 -4.15 2.23 -15.51
C VAL A 232 -3.21 2.37 -16.70
N SER A 233 -2.96 3.58 -17.18
CA SER A 233 -2.10 3.84 -18.35
C SER A 233 -0.58 3.86 -18.07
N TYR A 234 -0.11 3.21 -17.00
CA TYR A 234 1.30 3.24 -16.61
C TYR A 234 2.23 2.51 -17.58
N GLY A 235 1.84 1.35 -18.08
CA GLY A 235 2.59 0.61 -19.09
C GLY A 235 2.85 1.46 -20.34
N PHE A 236 1.89 2.30 -20.74
CA PHE A 236 2.10 3.27 -21.83
C PHE A 236 3.07 4.37 -21.43
N ALA A 237 2.90 4.98 -20.25
CA ALA A 237 3.78 6.05 -19.76
C ALA A 237 5.25 5.59 -19.59
N LEU A 238 5.48 4.30 -19.35
CA LEU A 238 6.82 3.69 -19.26
C LEU A 238 7.35 3.15 -20.60
N ASN A 239 6.63 3.33 -21.71
CA ASN A 239 6.94 2.73 -23.01
C ASN A 239 7.08 1.19 -22.97
N ILE A 240 6.32 0.52 -22.09
CA ILE A 240 6.26 -0.95 -21.96
C ILE A 240 5.06 -1.49 -22.75
N ARG A 241 4.00 -0.71 -22.91
CA ARG A 241 2.76 -1.05 -23.61
C ARG A 241 2.39 -0.01 -24.68
N PRO A 242 1.58 -0.41 -25.70
CA PRO A 242 0.98 0.53 -26.64
C PRO A 242 0.08 1.58 -25.96
N ALA A 243 -0.35 2.57 -26.73
CA ALA A 243 -1.31 3.57 -26.27
C ALA A 243 -2.57 2.91 -25.66
N PRO A 244 -3.09 3.45 -24.55
CA PRO A 244 -4.25 2.89 -23.87
C PRO A 244 -5.48 2.93 -24.76
N LEU A 245 -6.30 1.89 -24.67
CA LEU A 245 -7.54 1.75 -25.45
C LEU A 245 -8.79 1.91 -24.59
N MET A 246 -8.63 1.96 -23.26
CA MET A 246 -9.71 2.10 -22.28
C MET A 246 -9.39 3.22 -21.28
N PRO A 247 -10.40 3.82 -20.63
CA PRO A 247 -10.16 4.75 -19.53
C PRO A 247 -9.48 4.04 -18.35
N ASN A 248 -8.83 4.82 -17.48
CA ASN A 248 -8.33 4.32 -16.21
C ASN A 248 -9.51 4.00 -15.27
N GLN A 249 -9.63 2.75 -14.81
CA GLN A 249 -10.81 2.25 -14.11
C GLN A 249 -10.45 1.12 -13.13
N VAL A 250 -11.35 0.81 -12.20
CA VAL A 250 -11.27 -0.41 -11.38
C VAL A 250 -12.31 -1.41 -11.87
N TYR A 251 -11.88 -2.66 -11.97
CA TYR A 251 -12.70 -3.78 -12.38
C TYR A 251 -12.80 -4.81 -11.27
N ARG A 252 -13.92 -5.54 -11.29
CA ARG A 252 -14.14 -6.76 -10.52
C ARG A 252 -14.20 -7.94 -11.48
N PHE A 253 -13.47 -8.99 -11.15
CA PHE A 253 -13.51 -10.29 -11.80
C PHE A 253 -14.00 -11.36 -10.83
N ASP A 254 -15.01 -12.10 -11.28
CA ASP A 254 -15.49 -13.31 -10.62
C ASP A 254 -14.73 -14.52 -11.19
N PRO A 255 -13.84 -15.17 -10.39
CA PRO A 255 -13.02 -16.26 -10.90
C PRO A 255 -13.82 -17.53 -11.23
N ASP A 256 -15.02 -17.68 -10.67
CA ASP A 256 -15.85 -18.87 -10.84
C ASP A 256 -16.79 -18.74 -12.04
N THR A 257 -17.36 -17.55 -12.27
CA THR A 257 -18.26 -17.30 -13.43
C THR A 257 -17.55 -16.66 -14.64
N ARG A 258 -16.32 -16.19 -14.45
CA ARG A 258 -15.52 -15.42 -15.43
C ARG A 258 -16.14 -14.07 -15.83
N VAL A 259 -17.14 -13.60 -15.09
CA VAL A 259 -17.75 -12.30 -15.31
C VAL A 259 -16.81 -11.19 -14.86
N VAL A 260 -16.60 -10.20 -15.73
CA VAL A 260 -15.86 -8.97 -15.44
C VAL A 260 -16.80 -7.78 -15.48
N GLN A 261 -16.74 -6.92 -14.47
CA GLN A 261 -17.55 -5.71 -14.37
C GLN A 261 -16.65 -4.53 -14.01
N MET A 262 -16.84 -3.39 -14.68
CA MET A 262 -16.29 -2.13 -14.18
C MET A 262 -17.07 -1.73 -12.93
N VAL A 263 -16.35 -1.38 -11.85
CA VAL A 263 -16.92 -1.05 -10.54
C VAL A 263 -16.60 0.35 -10.05
N LEU A 264 -15.59 1.01 -10.63
CA LEU A 264 -15.25 2.40 -10.37
C LEU A 264 -14.65 3.08 -11.60
N ASP A 265 -15.14 4.28 -11.91
CA ASP A 265 -14.57 5.23 -12.86
C ASP A 265 -14.34 6.61 -12.21
N GLY A 266 -13.85 7.58 -12.98
CA GLY A 266 -13.72 8.98 -12.53
C GLY A 266 -12.54 9.28 -11.60
N LEU A 267 -11.60 8.35 -11.41
CA LEU A 267 -10.28 8.62 -10.85
C LEU A 267 -9.28 8.94 -11.97
N VAL A 268 -8.24 9.72 -11.67
CA VAL A 268 -7.23 10.11 -12.68
C VAL A 268 -6.30 8.93 -12.95
N ARG A 269 -5.71 8.34 -11.91
CA ARG A 269 -4.90 7.11 -11.97
C ARG A 269 -5.23 6.26 -10.72
N PRO A 270 -6.28 5.43 -10.74
CA PRO A 270 -6.55 4.50 -9.64
C PRO A 270 -5.36 3.57 -9.48
N ASN A 271 -4.88 3.36 -8.26
CA ASN A 271 -3.71 2.54 -7.99
C ASN A 271 -4.09 1.47 -6.93
N GLY A 272 -3.51 1.52 -5.74
CA GLY A 272 -3.74 0.58 -4.65
C GLY A 272 -5.20 0.45 -4.21
N ILE A 273 -5.59 -0.78 -3.84
CA ILE A 273 -6.96 -1.12 -3.39
C ILE A 273 -6.90 -1.86 -2.05
N ALA A 274 -7.69 -1.42 -1.08
CA ALA A 274 -7.85 -2.14 0.18
C ALA A 274 -9.32 -2.19 0.63
N PHE A 275 -9.66 -3.21 1.41
CA PHE A 275 -11.00 -3.44 1.93
C PHE A 275 -10.98 -3.53 3.45
N THR A 276 -12.08 -3.11 4.10
CA THR A 276 -12.33 -3.51 5.49
C THR A 276 -12.60 -5.01 5.58
N GLN A 277 -12.34 -5.61 6.75
CA GLN A 277 -12.56 -7.04 6.99
C GLN A 277 -13.98 -7.52 6.63
N ASP A 278 -14.99 -6.67 6.89
CA ASP A 278 -16.39 -6.99 6.62
C ASP A 278 -16.79 -6.81 5.14
N GLY A 279 -15.86 -6.34 4.30
CA GLY A 279 -16.09 -6.14 2.86
C GLY A 279 -17.13 -5.08 2.54
N ARG A 280 -17.39 -4.12 3.44
CA ARG A 280 -18.37 -3.06 3.20
C ARG A 280 -17.78 -1.77 2.68
N MET A 281 -16.48 -1.58 2.90
CA MET A 281 -15.75 -0.37 2.55
C MET A 281 -14.57 -0.73 1.66
N ALA A 282 -14.38 0.04 0.59
CA ALA A 282 -13.19 0.03 -0.23
C ALA A 282 -12.42 1.35 -0.07
N TYR A 283 -11.10 1.28 -0.15
CA TYR A 283 -10.20 2.41 -0.28
C TYR A 283 -9.43 2.27 -1.58
N VAL A 284 -9.33 3.36 -2.35
CA VAL A 284 -8.57 3.40 -3.60
C VAL A 284 -7.69 4.64 -3.60
N SER A 285 -6.39 4.46 -3.85
CA SER A 285 -5.46 5.58 -4.05
C SER A 285 -5.57 6.11 -5.48
N ASP A 286 -5.46 7.44 -5.62
CA ASP A 286 -5.38 8.14 -6.90
C ASP A 286 -4.05 8.88 -6.96
N SER A 287 -3.17 8.40 -7.83
CA SER A 287 -1.81 8.85 -8.06
C SER A 287 -1.70 9.79 -9.27
N GLY A 288 -2.80 10.47 -9.60
CA GLY A 288 -2.93 11.35 -10.77
C GLY A 288 -1.88 12.46 -10.91
N SER A 289 -1.20 12.85 -9.83
CA SER A 289 -0.09 13.82 -9.87
C SER A 289 1.20 13.29 -10.50
N LEU A 290 1.31 11.97 -10.73
CA LEU A 290 2.34 11.39 -11.60
C LEU A 290 1.93 11.49 -13.08
N GLN A 291 2.47 12.47 -13.82
CA GLN A 291 2.12 12.65 -15.23
C GLN A 291 3.04 11.87 -16.18
N ASP A 292 4.36 12.05 -16.07
CA ASP A 292 5.38 11.19 -16.67
C ASP A 292 5.99 10.29 -15.60
N LEU A 293 6.10 8.99 -15.85
CA LEU A 293 6.77 8.07 -14.92
C LEU A 293 8.30 8.19 -14.99
N SER A 294 8.84 9.19 -15.72
CA SER A 294 10.25 9.55 -15.73
C SER A 294 10.65 10.48 -14.57
N GLY A 295 9.70 10.90 -13.74
CA GLY A 295 9.96 11.73 -12.56
C GLY A 295 10.34 13.18 -12.90
N THR A 296 10.10 13.61 -14.14
CA THR A 296 10.51 14.92 -14.64
C THR A 296 9.37 15.94 -14.67
N THR A 297 8.11 15.48 -14.64
CA THR A 297 6.94 16.37 -14.55
C THR A 297 5.86 15.83 -13.61
N ALA A 298 6.00 16.11 -12.32
CA ALA A 298 4.89 15.96 -11.37
C ALA A 298 3.90 17.12 -11.55
N LEU A 299 2.62 16.82 -11.73
CA LEU A 299 1.55 17.82 -11.67
C LEU A 299 0.95 17.81 -10.27
N GLN A 300 1.59 18.54 -9.36
CA GLN A 300 1.19 18.60 -7.95
C GLN A 300 -0.23 19.17 -7.72
N THR A 301 -0.85 19.73 -8.75
CA THR A 301 -2.24 20.19 -8.75
C THR A 301 -3.26 19.10 -9.09
N GLN A 302 -2.79 17.89 -9.42
CA GLN A 302 -3.60 16.69 -9.66
C GLN A 302 -3.64 15.79 -8.40
N PRO A 303 -4.51 14.77 -8.36
CA PRO A 303 -4.68 13.94 -7.16
C PRO A 303 -3.40 13.25 -6.69
N ALA A 304 -3.14 13.36 -5.38
CA ALA A 304 -2.32 12.47 -4.58
C ALA A 304 -3.17 12.05 -3.36
N THR A 305 -4.31 11.44 -3.64
CA THR A 305 -5.45 11.38 -2.72
C THR A 305 -5.92 9.94 -2.55
N ILE A 306 -6.28 9.58 -1.33
CA ILE A 306 -6.95 8.31 -1.03
C ILE A 306 -8.45 8.59 -0.91
N TYR A 307 -9.24 7.82 -1.62
CA TYR A 307 -10.70 7.89 -1.57
C TYR A 307 -11.27 6.65 -0.88
N ALA A 308 -12.36 6.83 -0.15
CA ALA A 308 -13.17 5.75 0.40
C ALA A 308 -14.50 5.63 -0.34
N PHE A 309 -15.02 4.40 -0.38
CA PHE A 309 -16.25 4.04 -1.08
C PHE A 309 -17.03 3.01 -0.28
N ASP A 310 -18.34 3.19 -0.18
CA ASP A 310 -19.19 2.09 0.26
C ASP A 310 -19.27 1.06 -0.89
N ILE A 311 -19.38 -0.22 -0.55
CA ILE A 311 -19.59 -1.29 -1.52
C ILE A 311 -21.07 -1.64 -1.57
N ASP A 312 -21.68 -1.50 -2.75
CA ASP A 312 -23.06 -1.88 -2.95
C ASP A 312 -23.24 -3.39 -2.69
N PRO A 313 -24.14 -3.82 -1.78
CA PRO A 313 -24.20 -5.20 -1.31
C PRO A 313 -24.71 -6.20 -2.37
N VAL A 314 -25.25 -5.72 -3.49
CA VAL A 314 -25.81 -6.56 -4.57
C VAL A 314 -24.85 -6.63 -5.74
N THR A 315 -24.36 -5.48 -6.19
CA THR A 315 -23.55 -5.33 -7.40
C THR A 315 -22.05 -5.30 -7.12
N GLU A 316 -21.66 -5.04 -5.86
CA GLU A 316 -20.30 -4.76 -5.42
C GLU A 316 -19.62 -3.60 -6.15
N ARG A 317 -20.42 -2.67 -6.69
CA ARG A 317 -19.92 -1.41 -7.23
C ARG A 317 -19.48 -0.49 -6.11
N PHE A 318 -18.47 0.31 -6.40
CA PHE A 318 -18.00 1.32 -5.46
C PHE A 318 -18.89 2.55 -5.59
N ILE A 319 -19.54 2.93 -4.50
CA ILE A 319 -20.50 4.04 -4.45
C ILE A 319 -20.13 5.01 -3.32
N ASN A 320 -20.80 6.18 -3.30
CA ASN A 320 -20.61 7.19 -2.25
C ASN A 320 -19.14 7.61 -2.05
N ARG A 321 -18.44 7.92 -3.15
CA ARG A 321 -17.04 8.40 -3.13
C ARG A 321 -16.88 9.54 -2.12
N ARG A 322 -15.93 9.38 -1.20
CA ARG A 322 -15.52 10.40 -0.23
C ARG A 322 -14.01 10.51 -0.19
N VAL A 323 -13.50 11.73 0.03
CA VAL A 323 -12.08 11.93 0.32
C VAL A 323 -11.80 11.31 1.69
N LEU A 324 -10.77 10.47 1.78
CA LEU A 324 -10.22 10.00 3.05
C LEU A 324 -9.03 10.88 3.44
N ALA A 325 -8.02 10.97 2.58
CA ALA A 325 -6.77 11.65 2.89
C ALA A 325 -6.12 12.24 1.63
N TYR A 326 -5.45 13.38 1.80
CA TYR A 326 -4.48 13.90 0.85
C TYR A 326 -3.11 13.77 1.50
N ILE A 327 -2.21 13.00 0.88
CA ILE A 327 -0.91 12.72 1.48
C ILE A 327 0.04 13.92 1.29
N ASP A 328 1.12 13.96 2.06
CA ASP A 328 2.05 15.08 2.05
C ASP A 328 3.36 14.82 1.28
N ALA A 329 3.62 13.60 0.79
CA ALA A 329 4.85 13.26 0.09
C ALA A 329 4.59 12.29 -1.09
N GLY A 330 4.89 12.71 -2.31
CA GLY A 330 4.73 11.92 -3.54
C GLY A 330 3.27 11.64 -3.90
N VAL A 331 2.96 10.37 -4.19
CA VAL A 331 1.60 9.86 -4.41
C VAL A 331 1.30 8.68 -3.50
N PRO A 332 0.02 8.44 -3.15
CA PRO A 332 -0.37 7.22 -2.49
C PRO A 332 -0.36 6.10 -3.53
N ASP A 333 0.38 5.04 -3.23
CA ASP A 333 0.57 3.91 -4.13
C ASP A 333 -0.20 2.69 -3.57
N GLY A 334 0.48 1.60 -3.18
CA GLY A 334 -0.14 0.45 -2.52
C GLY A 334 -0.84 0.78 -1.19
N LEU A 335 -1.96 0.09 -0.92
CA LEU A 335 -2.79 0.27 0.27
C LEU A 335 -2.96 -1.03 1.07
N GLN A 336 -2.98 -0.91 2.40
CA GLN A 336 -3.39 -1.97 3.33
C GLN A 336 -4.37 -1.42 4.39
N VAL A 337 -5.15 -2.32 4.98
CA VAL A 337 -6.02 -2.01 6.11
C VAL A 337 -5.70 -2.98 7.25
N ASP A 338 -5.51 -2.46 8.45
CA ASP A 338 -5.31 -3.30 9.63
C ASP A 338 -6.64 -3.80 10.22
N THR A 339 -6.55 -4.70 11.19
CA THR A 339 -7.71 -5.26 11.89
C THR A 339 -8.55 -4.23 12.66
N ASN A 340 -7.99 -3.06 12.95
CA ASN A 340 -8.69 -1.96 13.63
C ASN A 340 -9.30 -0.96 12.62
N GLY A 341 -9.11 -1.18 11.32
CA GLY A 341 -9.62 -0.34 10.25
C GLY A 341 -8.71 0.82 9.87
N ASN A 342 -7.49 0.91 10.42
CA ASN A 342 -6.54 1.95 10.01
C ASN A 342 -6.02 1.65 8.60
N ILE A 343 -5.81 2.70 7.82
CA ILE A 343 -5.43 2.65 6.41
C ILE A 343 -3.95 3.00 6.29
N TYR A 344 -3.18 2.09 5.72
CA TYR A 344 -1.75 2.24 5.47
C TYR A 344 -1.57 2.56 4.00
N ALA A 345 -0.83 3.62 3.68
CA ALA A 345 -0.56 4.05 2.32
C ALA A 345 0.95 4.19 2.08
N ALA A 346 1.44 3.55 1.02
CA ALA A 346 2.80 3.72 0.57
C ALA A 346 2.93 5.09 -0.12
N THR A 347 3.99 5.83 0.19
CA THR A 347 4.14 7.24 -0.20
C THR A 347 5.60 7.59 -0.51
N GLY A 348 5.86 8.84 -0.90
CA GLY A 348 7.18 9.31 -1.31
C GLY A 348 8.26 9.29 -0.23
N ASP A 349 7.91 9.18 1.05
CA ASP A 349 8.88 9.18 2.17
C ASP A 349 8.74 8.00 3.15
N GLY A 350 7.89 7.02 2.80
CA GLY A 350 7.63 5.82 3.59
C GLY A 350 6.17 5.42 3.56
N VAL A 351 5.65 4.91 4.68
CA VAL A 351 4.24 4.53 4.82
C VAL A 351 3.53 5.46 5.79
N GLN A 352 2.41 6.04 5.37
CA GLN A 352 1.54 6.86 6.21
C GLN A 352 0.37 6.04 6.73
N VAL A 353 -0.04 6.26 7.97
CA VAL A 353 -1.17 5.56 8.59
C VAL A 353 -2.28 6.52 8.96
N TRP A 354 -3.49 6.22 8.51
CA TRP A 354 -4.66 7.07 8.66
C TRP A 354 -5.77 6.34 9.41
N THR A 355 -6.51 7.05 10.24
CA THR A 355 -7.77 6.52 10.79
C THR A 355 -8.85 6.44 9.70
N PRO A 356 -9.94 5.68 9.90
CA PRO A 356 -11.11 5.71 9.02
C PRO A 356 -11.74 7.10 8.84
N ALA A 357 -11.47 8.03 9.76
CA ALA A 357 -11.94 9.40 9.72
C ALA A 357 -11.01 10.35 8.93
N GLY A 358 -9.85 9.87 8.45
CA GLY A 358 -8.89 10.68 7.70
C GLY A 358 -7.89 11.45 8.57
N THR A 359 -7.72 11.07 9.84
CA THR A 359 -6.66 11.63 10.70
C THR A 359 -5.34 10.91 10.44
N LEU A 360 -4.27 11.64 10.13
CA LEU A 360 -2.91 11.09 10.03
C LEU A 360 -2.40 10.74 11.41
N LEU A 361 -2.22 9.44 11.68
CA LEU A 361 -1.66 8.95 12.94
C LEU A 361 -0.14 9.13 12.99
N GLY A 362 0.53 8.73 11.92
CA GLY A 362 1.98 8.76 11.86
C GLY A 362 2.54 8.16 10.58
N LYS A 363 3.86 8.06 10.53
CA LYS A 363 4.60 7.47 9.43
C LYS A 363 5.62 6.44 9.90
N PHE A 364 5.74 5.37 9.12
CA PHE A 364 6.95 4.56 9.04
C PHE A 364 7.90 5.28 8.08
N PHE A 365 8.71 6.20 8.62
CA PHE A 365 9.52 7.11 7.81
C PHE A 365 10.85 6.45 7.42
N VAL A 366 11.08 6.33 6.12
CA VAL A 366 12.33 5.80 5.54
C VAL A 366 13.05 6.82 4.67
N GLY A 367 12.44 7.98 4.43
CA GLY A 367 13.06 9.11 3.70
C GLY A 367 13.25 8.87 2.21
N MET A 368 12.61 7.83 1.67
CA MET A 368 12.63 7.47 0.26
C MET A 368 11.28 6.89 -0.15
N ARG A 369 11.03 6.82 -1.45
CA ARG A 369 9.79 6.25 -1.99
C ARG A 369 9.60 4.82 -1.49
N THR A 370 8.44 4.56 -0.92
CA THR A 370 7.89 3.22 -0.74
C THR A 370 6.74 3.09 -1.72
N ALA A 371 6.77 2.06 -2.57
CA ALA A 371 5.70 1.83 -3.56
C ALA A 371 4.63 0.88 -3.02
N ASN A 372 5.00 -0.07 -2.16
CA ASN A 372 4.02 -0.97 -1.56
C ASN A 372 4.48 -1.51 -0.19
N MET A 373 3.56 -2.15 0.53
CA MET A 373 3.83 -2.79 1.81
C MET A 373 2.95 -4.02 2.03
N VAL A 374 3.40 -4.93 2.89
CA VAL A 374 2.60 -6.09 3.30
C VAL A 374 2.82 -6.41 4.78
N PHE A 375 1.73 -6.78 5.45
CA PHE A 375 1.82 -7.45 6.74
C PHE A 375 2.24 -8.90 6.52
N ALA A 376 3.46 -9.23 6.91
CA ALA A 376 3.99 -10.58 6.91
C ALA A 376 3.53 -11.36 8.15
N GLY A 377 2.22 -11.43 8.38
CA GLY A 377 1.63 -11.90 9.65
C GLY A 377 1.51 -10.78 10.69
N PHE A 378 0.91 -11.11 11.84
CA PHE A 378 0.66 -10.13 12.89
C PHE A 378 1.98 -9.54 13.42
N GLY A 379 2.04 -8.22 13.48
CA GLY A 379 3.15 -7.46 14.03
C GLY A 379 4.38 -7.33 13.14
N ARG A 380 4.35 -7.79 11.89
CA ARG A 380 5.47 -7.65 10.93
C ARG A 380 4.99 -6.88 9.71
N LEU A 381 5.38 -5.62 9.56
CA LEU A 381 5.09 -4.81 8.37
C LEU A 381 6.36 -4.67 7.52
N VAL A 382 6.32 -5.17 6.29
CA VAL A 382 7.43 -5.07 5.34
C VAL A 382 7.15 -3.99 4.31
N LEU A 383 8.12 -3.11 4.09
CA LEU A 383 8.04 -1.99 3.14
C LEU A 383 8.97 -2.24 1.96
N LEU A 384 8.47 -1.99 0.73
CA LEU A 384 9.21 -2.12 -0.52
C LEU A 384 9.60 -0.73 -1.01
N SER A 385 10.89 -0.41 -0.93
CA SER A 385 11.42 0.92 -1.22
C SER A 385 12.52 0.87 -2.28
N GLU A 386 12.18 0.37 -3.46
CA GLU A 386 13.04 0.19 -4.64
C GLU A 386 14.30 -0.65 -4.37
N THR A 387 15.36 -0.02 -3.89
CA THR A 387 16.69 -0.59 -3.63
C THR A 387 16.84 -1.11 -2.22
N ARG A 388 15.78 -1.06 -1.40
CA ARG A 388 15.78 -1.45 0.01
C ARG A 388 14.48 -2.11 0.43
N LEU A 389 14.61 -3.06 1.37
CA LEU A 389 13.51 -3.61 2.15
C LEU A 389 13.65 -3.20 3.61
N PHE A 390 12.54 -2.84 4.23
CA PHE A 390 12.48 -2.56 5.66
C PHE A 390 11.46 -3.46 6.36
N LEU A 391 11.74 -3.86 7.59
CA LEU A 391 10.81 -4.53 8.49
C LEU A 391 10.55 -3.66 9.71
N ALA A 392 9.29 -3.30 9.92
CA ALA A 392 8.80 -2.73 11.16
C ALA A 392 8.09 -3.80 12.00
N ARG A 393 8.48 -3.91 13.27
CA ARG A 393 7.74 -4.65 14.30
C ARG A 393 6.79 -3.73 15.03
N VAL A 394 5.53 -4.15 15.09
CA VAL A 394 4.41 -3.34 15.59
C VAL A 394 3.34 -4.20 16.28
N ASN A 395 2.36 -3.55 16.89
CA ASN A 395 1.17 -4.16 17.48
C ASN A 395 -0.06 -4.06 16.54
N ALA A 396 0.14 -4.39 15.26
CA ALA A 396 -0.90 -4.35 14.24
C ALA A 396 -0.78 -5.53 13.26
N GLY A 397 -1.88 -5.93 12.65
CA GLY A 397 -1.91 -7.02 11.66
C GLY A 397 -2.93 -6.76 10.55
N ASN A 398 -2.81 -7.53 9.48
CA ASN A 398 -3.69 -7.41 8.31
C ASN A 398 -5.11 -7.87 8.60
N VAL A 399 -6.05 -7.37 7.81
CA VAL A 399 -7.32 -8.05 7.58
C VAL A 399 -7.09 -9.47 7.03
N ASN A 400 -7.84 -10.46 7.52
CA ASN A 400 -7.82 -11.82 7.03
C ASN A 400 -8.54 -11.89 5.67
N LEU A 401 -7.80 -12.14 4.60
CA LEU A 401 -8.31 -12.28 3.24
C LEU A 401 -8.86 -13.70 2.94
N GLU A 402 -8.59 -14.69 3.79
CA GLU A 402 -9.01 -16.08 3.59
C GLU A 402 -10.37 -16.42 4.25
N GLY A 403 -11.03 -15.46 4.90
CA GLY A 403 -12.37 -15.66 5.46
C GLY A 403 -12.48 -16.82 6.47
N ARG A 404 -11.40 -17.11 7.21
CA ARG A 404 -11.38 -18.10 8.30
C ARG A 404 -11.50 -17.47 9.66
#